data_AF-A0A8X6I9H0-F1
#
_entry.id   AF-A0A8X6I9H0-F1
#
_cell.length_a   1.000
_cell.length_b   1.000
_cell.length_c   1.000
_cell.angle_alpha   90.00
_cell.angle_beta   90.00
_cell.angle_gamma   90.00
#
_symmetry.space_group_name_H-M   'P 1'
#
loop_
_entity.id
_entity.type
_entity.pdbx_description
1 polymer ?
#
loop_
_entity_poly.entity_id
_entity_poly.type
_entity_poly.pdbx_seq_one_letter_code
_entity_poly.pdbx_strand_id
1 'polypeptide(L)'
;MAFLGKGLKADLQIMATEMGVEYVLSLKVFELREAILNSKNFDEEFCREQLNTIIEKRKRREEIDLAERKRKEDMERTRLDEFEERKRKDEMDFELQKKRIELKGGGSENEVKESGQFKIDLHKLLPKEIPHALTGVSPYQLVYGRLPSGPMTILKEFWTGEREIPTNAARSVEEYLKQLYKKLQYAHEITSENSAKNH
;
A
#
# COMPACT_ATOMS: atom_id res chain seq x y z
N MET A 1 12.11 47.63 -19.07
CA MET A 1 13.08 46.50 -18.98
C MET A 1 12.86 45.60 -17.76
N ALA A 2 11.63 45.09 -17.52
CA ALA A 2 11.30 44.29 -16.31
C ALA A 2 10.66 42.92 -16.61
N PHE A 3 10.47 42.55 -17.88
CA PHE A 3 9.68 41.37 -18.26
C PHE A 3 10.41 40.05 -17.98
N LEU A 4 11.74 40.00 -18.13
CA LEU A 4 12.59 38.86 -17.74
C LEU A 4 12.59 38.59 -16.22
N GLY A 5 11.99 39.49 -15.43
CA GLY A 5 11.73 39.32 -14.01
C GLY A 5 10.61 38.32 -13.69
N LYS A 6 9.71 38.05 -14.64
CA LYS A 6 8.52 37.21 -14.45
C LYS A 6 8.81 35.71 -14.53
N GLY A 7 9.88 35.33 -15.22
CA GLY A 7 10.29 33.93 -15.42
C GLY A 7 11.22 33.41 -14.32
N LEU A 8 11.12 32.12 -14.04
CA LEU A 8 12.07 31.41 -13.18
C LEU A 8 13.42 31.21 -13.89
N LYS A 9 14.45 30.80 -13.13
CA LYS A 9 15.77 30.45 -13.70
C LYS A 9 15.64 29.42 -14.83
N ALA A 10 14.80 28.41 -14.65
CA ALA A 10 14.53 27.39 -15.65
C ALA A 10 13.87 27.96 -16.92
N ASP A 11 12.92 28.89 -16.78
CA ASP A 11 12.24 29.53 -17.91
C ASP A 11 13.23 30.37 -18.75
N LEU A 12 14.14 31.08 -18.08
CA LEU A 12 15.20 31.88 -18.72
C LEU A 12 16.29 31.01 -19.37
N GLN A 13 16.54 29.82 -18.82
CA GLN A 13 17.45 28.84 -19.41
C GLN A 13 16.88 28.26 -20.71
N ILE A 14 15.60 27.87 -20.71
CA ILE A 14 14.89 27.40 -21.91
C ILE A 14 14.89 28.50 -22.98
N MET A 15 14.61 29.74 -22.60
CA MET A 15 14.69 30.87 -23.51
C MET A 15 16.11 31.07 -24.07
N ALA A 16 17.15 31.01 -23.23
CA ALA A 16 18.53 31.15 -23.70
C ALA A 16 18.92 30.04 -24.69
N THR A 17 18.47 28.79 -24.47
CA THR A 17 18.65 27.71 -25.45
C THR A 17 17.92 27.97 -26.77
N GLU A 18 16.70 28.50 -26.72
CA GLU A 18 15.89 28.80 -27.91
C GLU A 18 16.44 29.99 -28.71
N MET A 19 17.08 30.96 -28.03
CA MET A 19 17.77 32.09 -28.67
C MET A 19 19.17 31.73 -29.22
N GLY A 20 19.61 30.48 -29.03
CA GLY A 20 20.93 30.01 -29.48
C GLY A 20 22.11 30.61 -28.71
N VAL A 21 21.87 31.10 -27.48
CA VAL A 21 22.92 31.64 -26.62
C VAL A 21 23.51 30.49 -25.81
N GLU A 22 24.80 30.21 -25.99
CA GLU A 22 25.49 29.25 -25.14
C GLU A 22 25.65 29.83 -23.73
N TYR A 23 25.19 29.08 -22.73
CA TYR A 23 25.29 29.46 -21.33
C TYR A 23 25.72 28.27 -20.48
N VAL A 24 26.45 28.54 -19.40
CA VAL A 24 26.79 27.51 -18.41
C VAL A 24 25.62 27.36 -17.44
N LEU A 25 25.17 26.12 -17.17
CA LEU A 25 24.02 25.83 -16.29
C LEU A 25 24.15 26.44 -14.88
N SER A 26 25.38 26.70 -14.42
CA SER A 26 25.70 27.30 -13.12
C SER A 26 25.51 28.81 -13.06
N LEU A 27 25.35 29.50 -14.19
CA LEU A 27 25.23 30.97 -14.21
C LEU A 27 24.06 31.44 -13.35
N LYS A 28 24.24 32.59 -12.72
CA LYS A 28 23.19 33.24 -11.92
C LYS A 28 22.11 33.79 -12.85
N VAL A 29 20.89 33.97 -12.31
CA VAL A 29 19.76 34.54 -13.05
C VAL A 29 20.11 35.90 -13.66
N PHE A 30 20.94 36.69 -12.97
CA PHE A 30 21.44 37.97 -13.46
C PHE A 30 22.27 37.84 -14.74
N GLU A 31 23.28 36.95 -14.72
CA GLU A 31 24.18 36.72 -15.86
C GLU A 31 23.43 36.15 -17.07
N LEU A 32 22.41 35.31 -16.83
CA LEU A 32 21.52 34.80 -17.89
C LEU A 32 20.69 35.91 -18.54
N ARG A 33 20.14 36.83 -17.73
CA ARG A 33 19.38 37.98 -18.24
C ARG A 33 20.28 38.91 -19.06
N GLU A 34 21.50 39.14 -18.59
CA GLU A 34 22.49 39.96 -19.28
C GLU A 34 22.95 39.33 -20.60
N ALA A 35 23.19 38.02 -20.63
CA ALA A 35 23.55 37.29 -21.85
C ALA A 35 22.46 37.34 -22.93
N ILE A 36 21.19 37.29 -22.53
CA ILE A 36 20.05 37.42 -23.46
C ILE A 36 19.97 38.86 -24.02
N LEU A 37 20.15 39.87 -23.16
CA LEU A 37 20.12 41.28 -23.56
C LEU A 37 21.28 41.66 -24.48
N ASN A 38 22.46 41.09 -24.26
CA ASN A 38 23.66 41.37 -25.07
C ASN A 38 23.71 40.57 -26.38
N SER A 39 22.73 39.69 -26.64
CA SER A 39 22.69 38.90 -27.86
C SER A 39 22.36 39.77 -29.09
N LYS A 40 23.00 39.49 -30.23
CA LYS A 40 22.81 40.26 -31.48
C LYS A 40 21.39 40.18 -32.07
N ASN A 41 20.59 39.21 -31.62
CA ASN A 41 19.25 38.91 -32.12
C ASN A 41 18.16 39.28 -31.10
N PHE A 42 18.43 40.22 -30.19
CA PHE A 42 17.49 40.62 -29.16
C PHE A 42 16.38 41.52 -29.71
N ASP A 43 15.15 40.98 -29.77
CA ASP A 43 13.92 41.73 -29.97
C ASP A 43 13.05 41.66 -28.70
N GLU A 44 12.63 42.82 -28.18
CA GLU A 44 11.89 42.94 -26.93
C GLU A 44 10.49 42.31 -27.00
N GLU A 45 9.81 42.41 -28.15
CA GLU A 45 8.46 41.87 -28.32
C GLU A 45 8.52 40.35 -28.45
N PHE A 46 9.41 39.86 -29.29
CA PHE A 46 9.66 38.43 -29.46
C PHE A 46 10.08 37.75 -28.14
N CYS A 47 11.06 38.29 -27.41
CA CYS A 47 11.50 37.71 -26.14
C CYS A 47 10.38 37.65 -25.09
N ARG A 48 9.47 38.62 -25.11
CA ARG A 48 8.33 38.67 -24.19
C ARG A 48 7.29 37.60 -24.53
N GLU A 49 6.97 37.42 -25.81
CA GLU A 49 6.05 36.38 -26.27
C GLU A 49 6.61 34.98 -26.03
N GLN A 50 7.90 34.77 -26.29
CA GLN A 50 8.57 33.50 -25.97
C GLN A 50 8.53 33.22 -24.48
N LEU A 51 8.83 34.20 -23.63
CA LEU A 51 8.75 34.03 -22.17
C LEU A 51 7.34 33.66 -21.72
N ASN A 52 6.32 34.36 -22.25
CA ASN A 52 4.93 34.11 -21.90
C ASN A 52 4.52 32.69 -22.31
N THR A 53 4.94 32.24 -23.49
CA THR A 53 4.67 30.88 -23.99
C THR A 53 5.31 29.81 -23.11
N ILE A 54 6.55 30.02 -22.67
CA ILE A 54 7.25 29.11 -21.75
C ILE A 54 6.52 29.04 -20.39
N ILE A 55 6.15 30.20 -19.85
CA ILE A 55 5.42 30.29 -18.57
C ILE A 55 4.05 29.61 -18.67
N GLU A 56 3.30 29.81 -19.76
CA GLU A 56 2.01 29.14 -19.97
C GLU A 56 2.16 27.63 -20.10
N LYS A 57 3.18 27.15 -20.85
CA LYS A 57 3.48 25.71 -20.94
C LYS A 57 3.78 25.12 -19.56
N ARG A 58 4.53 25.83 -18.71
CA ARG A 58 4.81 25.40 -17.33
C ARG A 58 3.54 25.33 -16.49
N LYS A 59 2.72 26.39 -16.48
CA LYS A 59 1.43 26.39 -15.75
C LYS A 59 0.50 25.28 -16.20
N ARG A 60 0.39 25.04 -17.51
CA ARG A 60 -0.44 23.96 -18.06
C ARG A 60 0.03 22.57 -17.61
N ARG A 61 1.34 22.35 -17.50
CA ARG A 61 1.88 21.10 -16.92
C ARG A 61 1.52 20.96 -15.44
N GLU A 62 1.70 22.02 -14.65
CA GLU A 62 1.33 22.04 -13.24
C GLU A 62 -0.17 21.77 -13.02
N GLU A 63 -1.04 22.32 -13.88
CA GLU A 63 -2.49 22.07 -13.85
C GLU A 63 -2.84 20.61 -14.15
N ILE A 64 -2.17 19.99 -15.14
CA ILE A 64 -2.36 18.57 -15.48
C ILE A 64 -1.93 17.69 -14.30
N ASP A 65 -0.77 17.95 -13.71
CA ASP A 65 -0.26 17.17 -12.58
C ASP A 65 -1.19 17.29 -11.36
N LEU A 66 -1.69 18.50 -11.09
CA LEU A 66 -2.65 18.71 -10.01
C LEU A 66 -3.99 18.02 -10.28
N ALA A 67 -4.48 18.06 -11.51
CA ALA A 67 -5.70 17.37 -11.91
C ALA A 67 -5.56 15.84 -11.82
N GLU A 68 -4.39 15.29 -12.19
CA GLU A 68 -4.11 13.87 -12.05
C GLU A 68 -4.05 13.44 -10.58
N ARG A 69 -3.43 14.26 -9.71
CA ARG A 69 -3.41 14.00 -8.26
C ARG A 69 -4.82 14.00 -7.66
N LYS A 70 -5.65 15.00 -7.98
CA LYS A 70 -7.06 15.04 -7.54
C LYS A 70 -7.85 13.82 -8.00
N ARG A 71 -7.71 13.42 -9.28
CA ARG A 71 -8.37 12.22 -9.80
C ARG A 71 -7.94 10.95 -9.06
N LYS A 72 -6.66 10.83 -8.72
CA LYS A 72 -6.15 9.70 -7.93
C LYS A 72 -6.76 9.69 -6.53
N GLU A 73 -6.83 10.84 -5.87
CA GLU A 73 -7.44 10.99 -4.54
C GLU A 73 -8.94 10.64 -4.55
N ASP A 74 -9.70 11.08 -5.56
CA ASP A 74 -11.13 10.77 -5.68
C ASP A 74 -11.37 9.26 -5.92
N MET A 75 -10.53 8.63 -6.75
CA MET A 75 -10.56 7.17 -6.95
C MET A 75 -10.20 6.40 -5.67
N GLU A 76 -9.32 6.93 -4.83
CA GLU A 76 -8.95 6.30 -3.57
C GLU A 76 -10.04 6.45 -2.51
N ARG A 77 -10.68 7.62 -2.43
CA ARG A 77 -11.84 7.86 -1.56
C ARG A 77 -13.00 6.91 -1.88
N THR A 78 -13.37 6.82 -3.16
CA THR A 78 -14.45 5.92 -3.60
C THR A 78 -14.15 4.45 -3.27
N ARG A 79 -12.90 3.99 -3.42
CA ARG A 79 -12.49 2.64 -3.02
C ARG A 79 -12.61 2.41 -1.51
N LEU A 80 -12.30 3.41 -0.70
CA LEU A 80 -12.41 3.31 0.75
C LEU A 80 -13.88 3.25 1.18
N ASP A 81 -14.73 4.11 0.60
CA ASP A 81 -16.17 4.12 0.85
C ASP A 81 -16.81 2.77 0.46
N GLU A 82 -16.46 2.22 -0.71
CA GLU A 82 -16.92 0.89 -1.14
C GLU A 82 -16.50 -0.22 -0.17
N PHE A 83 -15.29 -0.13 0.39
CA PHE A 83 -14.78 -1.11 1.35
C PHE A 83 -15.53 -1.01 2.70
N GLU A 84 -15.80 0.21 3.15
CA GLU A 84 -16.61 0.45 4.34
C GLU A 84 -18.05 -0.03 4.15
N GLU A 85 -18.67 0.22 3.01
CA GLU A 85 -20.02 -0.29 2.72
C GLU A 85 -20.08 -1.82 2.70
N ARG A 86 -19.06 -2.48 2.15
CA ARG A 86 -18.96 -3.95 2.20
C ARG A 86 -18.89 -4.45 3.63
N LYS A 87 -18.05 -3.83 4.46
CA LYS A 87 -17.99 -4.18 5.89
C LYS A 87 -19.33 -4.01 6.59
N ARG A 88 -20.05 -2.89 6.35
CA ARG A 88 -21.38 -2.67 6.93
C ARG A 88 -22.39 -3.72 6.46
N LYS A 89 -22.35 -4.11 5.18
CA LYS A 89 -23.22 -5.18 4.65
C LYS A 89 -22.93 -6.52 5.31
N ASP A 90 -21.65 -6.89 5.39
CA ASP A 90 -21.22 -8.13 6.05
C ASP A 90 -21.68 -8.14 7.51
N GLU A 91 -21.52 -7.05 8.25
CA GLU A 91 -22.01 -6.88 9.63
C GLU A 91 -23.52 -7.07 9.75
N MET A 92 -24.31 -6.44 8.88
CA MET A 92 -25.77 -6.62 8.85
C MET A 92 -26.17 -8.07 8.53
N ASP A 93 -25.48 -8.72 7.59
CA ASP A 93 -25.74 -10.11 7.23
C ASP A 93 -25.41 -11.06 8.39
N PHE A 94 -24.35 -10.80 9.15
CA PHE A 94 -24.04 -11.52 10.38
C PHE A 94 -25.14 -11.36 11.44
N GLU A 95 -25.65 -10.15 11.66
CA GLU A 95 -26.75 -9.93 12.59
C GLU A 95 -28.04 -10.63 12.17
N LEU A 96 -28.37 -10.61 10.88
CA LEU A 96 -29.52 -11.31 10.32
C LEU A 96 -29.38 -12.83 10.48
N GLN A 97 -28.20 -13.38 10.21
CA GLN A 97 -27.93 -14.80 10.45
C GLN A 97 -28.09 -15.16 11.93
N LYS A 98 -27.59 -14.31 12.83
CA LYS A 98 -27.75 -14.50 14.28
C LYS A 98 -29.22 -14.56 14.69
N LYS A 99 -30.03 -13.57 14.28
CA LYS A 99 -31.48 -13.55 14.56
C LYS A 99 -32.22 -14.73 13.94
N ARG A 100 -31.82 -15.17 12.74
CA ARG A 100 -32.39 -16.37 12.09
C ARG A 100 -32.09 -17.63 12.89
N ILE A 101 -30.90 -17.77 13.45
CA ILE A 101 -30.53 -18.90 14.32
C ILE A 101 -31.31 -18.83 15.64
N GLU A 102 -31.43 -17.66 16.25
CA GLU A 102 -32.21 -17.46 17.48
C GLU A 102 -33.69 -17.84 17.29
N LEU A 103 -34.32 -17.43 16.19
CA LEU A 103 -35.69 -17.81 15.85
C LEU A 103 -35.83 -19.31 15.53
N LYS A 104 -34.83 -19.92 14.89
CA LYS A 104 -34.82 -21.36 14.56
C LYS A 104 -34.52 -22.23 15.79
N GLY A 105 -33.92 -21.68 16.84
CA GLY A 105 -33.69 -22.33 18.13
C GLY A 105 -34.86 -22.25 19.11
N GLY A 106 -35.92 -21.49 18.81
CA GLY A 106 -37.08 -21.27 19.68
C GLY A 106 -38.14 -22.38 19.66
N GLY A 107 -37.73 -23.65 19.72
CA GLY A 107 -38.63 -24.79 19.63
C GLY A 107 -38.15 -26.04 20.35
N SER A 108 -37.93 -25.96 21.67
CA SER A 108 -38.11 -27.04 22.67
C SER A 108 -37.53 -26.59 24.02
N GLU A 109 -38.38 -26.37 25.02
CA GLU A 109 -37.93 -26.25 26.40
C GLU A 109 -37.58 -27.63 26.98
N ASN A 110 -36.55 -27.64 27.82
CA ASN A 110 -36.02 -28.73 28.64
C ASN A 110 -35.01 -29.66 27.97
N GLU A 111 -33.76 -29.20 27.93
CA GLU A 111 -32.64 -29.90 28.57
C GLU A 111 -31.44 -28.94 28.61
N VAL A 112 -30.97 -28.63 29.82
CA VAL A 112 -29.68 -27.97 30.02
C VAL A 112 -28.60 -28.94 29.55
N LYS A 113 -28.19 -28.79 28.29
CA LYS A 113 -26.95 -29.37 27.78
C LYS A 113 -26.14 -28.22 27.23
N GLU A 114 -25.02 -27.96 27.90
CA GLU A 114 -23.93 -27.13 27.39
C GLU A 114 -23.83 -27.37 25.89
N SER A 115 -24.10 -26.33 25.11
CA SER A 115 -23.94 -26.36 23.66
C SER A 115 -22.47 -26.60 23.39
N GLY A 116 -22.11 -27.88 23.29
CA GLY A 116 -20.79 -28.34 22.97
C GLY A 116 -20.35 -27.58 21.74
N GLN A 117 -19.26 -26.84 21.91
CA GLN A 117 -18.50 -26.24 20.84
C GLN A 117 -18.50 -27.22 19.65
N PHE A 118 -19.25 -26.93 18.58
CA PHE A 118 -18.91 -27.49 17.29
C PHE A 118 -17.60 -26.82 16.88
N LYS A 119 -16.51 -27.26 17.51
CA LYS A 119 -15.14 -27.04 17.06
C LYS A 119 -15.11 -27.73 15.71
N ILE A 120 -15.36 -26.95 14.66
CA ILE A 120 -14.91 -27.32 13.34
C ILE A 120 -13.40 -27.37 13.50
N ASP A 121 -12.91 -28.58 13.71
CA ASP A 121 -11.50 -28.88 13.83
C ASP A 121 -10.86 -28.46 12.51
N LEU A 122 -10.29 -27.26 12.47
CA LEU A 122 -9.71 -26.67 11.27
C LEU A 122 -8.68 -27.61 10.64
N HIS A 123 -8.01 -28.43 11.47
CA HIS A 123 -7.08 -29.49 11.05
C HIS A 123 -7.71 -30.57 10.16
N LYS A 124 -9.03 -30.80 10.21
CA LYS A 124 -9.74 -31.78 9.37
C LYS A 124 -10.06 -31.24 7.98
N LEU A 125 -10.20 -29.92 7.85
CA LEU A 125 -10.49 -29.24 6.58
C LEU A 125 -9.22 -28.82 5.82
N LEU A 126 -8.07 -28.78 6.50
CA LEU A 126 -6.81 -28.44 5.87
C LEU A 126 -6.34 -29.54 4.91
N PRO A 127 -5.81 -29.17 3.72
CA PRO A 127 -5.19 -30.12 2.80
C PRO A 127 -4.06 -30.87 3.51
N LYS A 128 -4.20 -32.19 3.66
CA LYS A 128 -3.15 -33.02 4.27
C LYS A 128 -2.08 -33.31 3.22
N GLU A 129 -0.85 -32.86 3.50
CA GLU A 129 0.33 -33.21 2.68
C GLU A 129 0.81 -34.65 2.94
N ILE A 130 0.41 -35.25 4.07
CA ILE A 130 0.90 -36.55 4.52
C ILE A 130 0.34 -37.68 3.63
N PRO A 131 1.20 -38.54 3.03
CA PRO A 131 0.74 -39.69 2.26
C PRO A 131 0.05 -40.72 3.16
N HIS A 132 -1.05 -41.30 2.69
CA HIS A 132 -1.70 -42.38 3.42
C HIS A 132 -0.88 -43.67 3.26
N ALA A 133 -0.65 -44.38 4.37
CA ALA A 133 0.19 -45.58 4.42
C ALA A 133 -0.17 -46.70 3.39
N LEU A 134 -1.43 -46.79 2.95
CA LEU A 134 -1.89 -47.87 2.06
C LEU A 134 -1.72 -47.51 0.57
N THR A 135 -1.95 -46.24 0.22
CA THR A 135 -1.92 -45.75 -1.16
C THR A 135 -0.63 -44.99 -1.50
N GLY A 136 0.19 -44.64 -0.51
CA GLY A 136 1.43 -43.89 -0.70
C GLY A 136 1.25 -42.45 -1.17
N VAL A 137 0.01 -42.00 -1.38
CA VAL A 137 -0.36 -40.66 -1.85
C VAL A 137 -1.31 -40.00 -0.87
N SER A 138 -1.32 -38.67 -0.84
CA SER A 138 -2.22 -37.93 0.05
C SER A 138 -3.66 -37.95 -0.50
N PRO A 139 -4.70 -37.98 0.37
CA PRO A 139 -6.09 -37.92 -0.07
C PRO A 139 -6.40 -36.70 -0.95
N TYR A 140 -5.75 -35.56 -0.68
CA TYR A 140 -5.90 -34.35 -1.48
C TYR A 140 -5.34 -34.53 -2.90
N GLN A 141 -4.19 -35.18 -3.04
CA GLN A 141 -3.61 -35.50 -4.35
C GLN A 141 -4.48 -36.49 -5.13
N LEU A 142 -5.18 -37.40 -4.45
CA LEU A 142 -6.12 -38.33 -5.09
C LEU A 142 -7.34 -37.59 -5.68
N VAL A 143 -7.85 -36.58 -4.96
CA VAL A 143 -9.04 -35.81 -5.38
C VAL A 143 -8.70 -34.76 -6.44
N TYR A 144 -7.58 -34.04 -6.27
CA TYR A 144 -7.26 -32.86 -7.07
C TYR A 144 -6.07 -33.04 -8.02
N GLY A 145 -5.39 -34.20 -7.99
CA GLY A 145 -4.26 -34.51 -8.86
C GLY A 145 -2.99 -33.69 -8.61
N ARG A 146 -2.97 -32.86 -7.56
CA ARG A 146 -1.83 -32.00 -7.19
C ARG A 146 -1.56 -32.09 -5.69
N LEU A 147 -0.29 -31.97 -5.30
CA LEU A 147 0.07 -31.82 -3.89
C LEU A 147 -0.20 -30.36 -3.47
N PRO A 148 -0.91 -30.13 -2.36
CA PRO A 148 -1.12 -28.77 -1.88
C PRO A 148 0.23 -28.20 -1.41
N SER A 149 0.49 -26.92 -1.68
CA SER A 149 1.64 -26.22 -1.11
C SER A 149 1.30 -25.90 0.35
N GLY A 150 1.65 -26.82 1.24
CA GLY A 150 1.49 -26.64 2.67
C GLY A 150 2.71 -25.99 3.32
N PRO A 151 2.66 -25.82 4.64
CA PRO A 151 3.63 -24.99 5.36
C PRO A 151 5.07 -25.53 5.27
N MET A 152 5.25 -26.86 5.19
CA MET A 152 6.57 -27.48 5.04
C MET A 152 7.14 -27.25 3.64
N THR A 153 6.31 -27.37 2.61
CA THR A 153 6.69 -27.10 1.23
C THR A 153 7.06 -25.62 1.08
N ILE A 154 6.23 -24.72 1.61
CA ILE A 154 6.47 -23.28 1.63
C ILE A 154 7.79 -22.96 2.38
N LEU A 155 8.04 -23.59 3.53
CA LEU A 155 9.28 -23.40 4.29
C LEU A 155 10.50 -23.87 3.50
N LYS A 156 10.42 -25.03 2.85
CA LYS A 156 11.47 -25.56 1.99
C LYS A 156 11.75 -24.60 0.83
N GLU A 157 10.73 -24.09 0.16
CA GLU A 157 10.85 -23.13 -0.95
C GLU A 157 11.56 -21.84 -0.49
N PHE A 158 11.25 -21.33 0.71
CA PHE A 158 11.94 -20.17 1.30
C PHE A 158 13.40 -20.47 1.66
N TRP A 159 13.69 -21.65 2.19
CA TRP A 159 15.05 -22.04 2.61
C TRP A 159 15.97 -22.38 1.43
N THR A 160 15.41 -22.90 0.36
CA THR A 160 16.14 -23.23 -0.88
C THR A 160 16.26 -22.03 -1.83
N GLY A 161 15.58 -20.91 -1.51
CA GLY A 161 15.61 -19.70 -2.32
C GLY A 161 14.79 -19.78 -3.61
N GLU A 162 13.95 -20.80 -3.77
CA GLU A 162 13.05 -20.96 -4.92
C GLU A 162 11.91 -19.93 -4.92
N ARG A 163 11.55 -19.40 -3.74
CA ARG A 163 10.64 -18.25 -3.60
C ARG A 163 11.31 -17.11 -2.85
N GLU A 164 11.19 -15.91 -3.39
CA GLU A 164 11.60 -14.68 -2.69
C GLU A 164 10.70 -14.46 -1.47
N ILE A 165 11.30 -14.12 -0.33
CA ILE A 165 10.57 -13.71 0.86
C ILE A 165 9.74 -12.49 0.47
N PRO A 166 8.40 -12.49 0.65
CA PRO A 166 7.60 -11.33 0.33
C PRO A 166 8.14 -10.13 1.11
N THR A 167 8.57 -9.10 0.39
CA THR A 167 9.18 -7.88 0.93
C THR A 167 8.31 -7.19 1.99
N ASN A 168 7.00 -7.43 1.97
CA ASN A 168 6.04 -6.94 2.97
C ASN A 168 6.01 -7.76 4.30
N ALA A 169 6.56 -8.98 4.33
CA ALA A 169 6.58 -9.83 5.52
C ALA A 169 7.93 -9.81 6.26
N ALA A 170 9.01 -9.44 5.56
CA ALA A 170 10.31 -9.24 6.17
C ALA A 170 10.34 -7.90 6.92
N ARG A 171 9.69 -7.83 8.09
CA ARG A 171 10.03 -6.80 9.08
C ARG A 171 11.54 -6.88 9.29
N SER A 172 12.20 -5.73 9.37
CA SER A 172 13.63 -5.70 9.64
C SER A 172 13.90 -6.53 10.91
N VAL A 173 14.98 -7.31 10.93
CA VAL A 173 15.34 -8.15 12.08
C VAL A 173 15.34 -7.32 13.37
N GLU A 174 15.77 -6.07 13.27
CA GLU A 174 15.76 -5.12 14.38
C GLU A 174 14.35 -4.76 14.87
N GLU A 175 13.40 -4.57 13.96
CA GLU A 175 12.00 -4.30 14.31
C GLU A 175 11.35 -5.50 14.97
N TYR A 176 11.63 -6.70 14.47
CA TYR A 176 11.15 -7.94 15.07
C TYR A 176 11.69 -8.10 16.50
N LEU A 177 12.99 -7.89 16.71
CA LEU A 177 13.61 -7.98 18.03
C LEU A 177 13.06 -6.92 19.00
N LYS A 178 12.88 -5.68 18.54
CA LYS A 178 12.25 -4.61 19.33
C LYS A 178 10.81 -4.96 19.71
N GLN A 179 10.05 -5.55 18.79
CA GLN A 179 8.68 -5.96 19.06
C GLN A 179 8.62 -7.15 20.02
N LEU A 180 9.53 -8.11 19.89
CA LEU A 180 9.62 -9.26 20.79
C LEU A 180 9.93 -8.81 22.22
N TYR A 181 10.89 -7.89 22.38
CA TYR A 181 11.23 -7.31 23.68
C TYR A 181 10.01 -6.65 24.34
N LYS A 182 9.25 -5.81 23.59
CA LYS A 182 8.02 -5.20 24.10
C LYS A 182 6.98 -6.22 24.53
N LYS A 183 6.78 -7.29 23.76
CA LYS A 183 5.85 -8.37 24.12
C LYS A 183 6.28 -9.09 25.39
N LEU A 184 7.58 -9.30 25.58
CA LEU A 184 8.12 -9.94 26.78
C LEU A 184 7.93 -9.07 28.03
N GLN A 185 8.19 -7.77 27.92
CA GLN A 185 7.96 -6.82 29.02
C GLN A 185 6.48 -6.76 29.40
N TYR A 186 5.59 -6.69 28.40
CA TYR A 186 4.15 -6.68 28.64
C TYR A 186 3.67 -7.97 29.33
N ALA A 187 4.18 -9.13 28.91
CA ALA A 187 3.89 -10.40 29.58
C ALA A 187 4.38 -10.40 31.03
N HIS A 188 5.59 -9.87 31.29
CA HIS A 188 6.13 -9.74 32.63
C HIS A 188 5.25 -8.86 33.53
N GLU A 189 4.81 -7.71 33.02
CA GLU A 189 3.90 -6.79 33.70
C GLU A 189 2.57 -7.46 34.07
N ILE A 190 1.94 -8.17 33.12
CA ILE A 190 0.72 -8.95 33.38
C ILE A 190 0.95 -10.01 34.47
N THR A 191 2.08 -10.73 34.42
CA THR A 191 2.38 -11.75 35.44
C THR A 191 2.57 -11.13 36.82
N SER A 192 3.24 -9.97 36.90
CA SER A 192 3.42 -9.21 38.14
C SER A 192 2.08 -8.74 38.70
N GLU A 193 1.23 -8.13 37.88
CA GLU A 193 -0.11 -7.70 38.29
C GLU A 193 -0.97 -8.85 38.79
N ASN A 194 -0.96 -9.98 38.08
CA ASN A 194 -1.74 -11.15 38.47
C ASN A 194 -1.21 -11.78 39.76
N SER A 195 0.11 -11.75 39.98
CA SER A 195 0.69 -12.22 41.25
C SER A 195 0.33 -11.30 42.43
N ALA A 196 0.27 -9.98 42.21
CA ALA A 196 -0.10 -9.00 43.24
C ALA A 196 -1.60 -9.02 43.57
N LYS A 197 -2.48 -9.37 42.62
CA LYS A 197 -3.93 -9.50 42.84
C LYS A 197 -4.34 -10.77 43.59
N ASN A 198 -3.47 -11.79 43.58
CA ASN A 198 -3.72 -13.10 44.20
C ASN A 198 -3.12 -13.25 45.62
N HIS A 199 -2.53 -12.18 46.15
CA HIS A 199 -2.09 -12.04 47.55
C HIS A 199 -2.95 -11.00 48.27
#